data_AF-A0A956TGJ1-F1
#
_entry.id   AF-A0A956TGJ1-F1
#
_cell.length_a   1.000
_cell.length_b   1.000
_cell.length_c   1.000
_cell.angle_alpha   90.00
_cell.angle_beta   90.00
_cell.angle_gamma   90.00
#
_symmetry.space_group_name_H-M   'P 1'
#
loop_
_entity.id
_entity.type
_entity.pdbx_description
1 polymer ?
#
loop_
_entity_poly.entity_id
_entity_poly.type
_entity_poly.pdbx_seq_one_letter_code
_entity_poly.pdbx_strand_id
1 'polypeptide(L)'
;MVKKRGLSLAMVLAIVTIMMLVAAAMTAIFTMNLNLTQGYYNGTIAEKEAEAGINELMYRLSEDANYGRAGQEIRGTTSPDFDPRECYHVITFAGGGGFARSTNNTNGDSPSGSLGRTIPTGHIHVVSTGFCRGVYRTVEAVIAKPPNPFGIATSGKIHSRDPLTVKGIEDPTRIGADERPGHIVCNSPDGVIIEQGPDTSRHTQVSGFIKTVGDISLDPNAEVVGGLRPKSSPTQLLDIDLSKFNTAGKSGTANIIDASFNSPQVLDILYYAAGDLTYNSSVRLNNGVLYCAKDLIINGSVSGVGAIVARGKIEVNNGVSLSGIDGSQVALLADGPIVLRGGGNYFRGLVYSRTNIDARNIVVLGGMVVNNPDPAGGDAELENVTIYNDESVGEIKFTVVSSSQVTTASEYTQPTGGGLPLVGVDDGGVVDAQGNPIYGVGGYTGENWTFGTSPEEIEKLNYYLSNSVKESYKIGNTPLTALDMSQIPSDAGGLVDMLGTMNKNMVDWETALEEIKDLEQQIRLEKDKLDPDPDADNSAIESTITSLEKEKTKQEGIRDAAEAAYDQAVNEFVNAYTSYAQQHPAANGSYHQGGTGRLLDVTINYDFNFNEYLPQSDALKITMWHQINGRP
;
A
#
# COMPACT_ATOMS: atom_id res chain seq x y z
N MET A 1 37.77 97.63 -8.37
CA MET A 1 38.38 96.43 -7.75
C MET A 1 37.41 95.55 -6.95
N VAL A 2 36.26 96.06 -6.48
CA VAL A 2 35.29 95.27 -5.66
C VAL A 2 34.59 94.13 -6.44
N LYS A 3 34.30 94.31 -7.73
CA LYS A 3 33.59 93.30 -8.56
C LYS A 3 34.37 91.98 -8.80
N LYS A 4 35.72 91.99 -8.77
CA LYS A 4 36.53 90.78 -9.00
C LYS A 4 36.62 89.85 -7.77
N ARG A 5 36.45 90.40 -6.55
CA ARG A 5 36.47 89.60 -5.30
C ARG A 5 35.17 88.84 -5.06
N GLY A 6 34.02 89.41 -5.47
CA GLY A 6 32.71 88.74 -5.37
C GLY A 6 32.58 87.49 -6.25
N LEU A 7 33.17 87.51 -7.46
CA LEU A 7 33.15 86.35 -8.36
C LEU A 7 33.97 85.17 -7.82
N SER A 8 35.15 85.44 -7.24
CA SER A 8 35.99 84.41 -6.62
C SER A 8 35.32 83.79 -5.40
N LEU A 9 34.65 84.59 -4.57
CA LEU A 9 33.88 84.08 -3.43
C LEU A 9 32.71 83.19 -3.90
N ALA A 10 31.95 83.63 -4.91
CA ALA A 10 30.83 82.87 -5.46
C ALA A 10 31.28 81.53 -6.08
N MET A 11 32.45 81.50 -6.73
CA MET A 11 33.02 80.28 -7.31
C MET A 11 33.48 79.29 -6.23
N VAL A 12 34.15 79.78 -5.18
CA VAL A 12 34.53 78.94 -4.04
C VAL A 12 33.28 78.38 -3.35
N LEU A 13 32.26 79.19 -3.15
CA LEU A 13 31.01 78.77 -2.52
C LEU A 13 30.26 77.75 -3.38
N ALA A 14 30.23 77.92 -4.71
CA ALA A 14 29.67 76.93 -5.63
C ALA A 14 30.43 75.59 -5.58
N ILE A 15 31.76 75.61 -5.55
CA ILE A 15 32.58 74.39 -5.42
C ILE A 15 32.32 73.70 -4.09
N VAL A 16 32.26 74.45 -2.99
CA VAL A 16 31.95 73.90 -1.66
C VAL A 16 30.55 73.28 -1.63
N THR A 17 29.55 73.93 -2.21
CA THR A 17 28.19 73.37 -2.31
C THR A 17 28.15 72.09 -3.13
N ILE A 18 28.87 72.02 -4.26
CA ILE A 18 28.97 70.80 -5.08
C ILE A 18 29.66 69.69 -4.28
N MET A 19 30.77 69.99 -3.58
CA MET A 19 31.45 69.01 -2.73
C MET A 19 30.55 68.49 -1.60
N MET A 20 29.78 69.36 -0.96
CA MET A 20 28.80 68.96 0.06
C MET A 20 27.68 68.08 -0.52
N LEU A 21 27.16 68.40 -1.71
CA LEU A 21 26.16 67.59 -2.38
C LEU A 21 26.68 66.21 -2.75
N VAL A 22 27.91 66.12 -3.26
CA VAL A 22 28.56 64.83 -3.58
C VAL A 22 28.81 64.02 -2.31
N ALA A 23 29.30 64.65 -1.23
CA ALA A 23 29.51 63.98 0.05
C ALA A 23 28.18 63.47 0.65
N ALA A 24 27.11 64.26 0.58
CA ALA A 24 25.78 63.86 1.03
C ALA A 24 25.22 62.70 0.19
N ALA A 25 25.36 62.73 -1.14
CA ALA A 25 24.95 61.66 -2.03
C ALA A 25 25.72 60.35 -1.77
N MET A 26 27.04 60.43 -1.58
CA MET A 26 27.88 59.27 -1.21
C MET A 26 27.46 58.68 0.13
N THR A 27 27.17 59.53 1.13
CA THR A 27 26.68 59.08 2.44
C THR A 27 25.31 58.40 2.34
N ALA A 28 24.42 58.91 1.49
CA ALA A 28 23.12 58.31 1.25
C ALA A 28 23.24 56.93 0.57
N ILE A 29 24.08 56.81 -0.47
CA ILE A 29 24.34 55.54 -1.16
C ILE A 29 25.00 54.54 -0.21
N PHE A 30 25.96 54.97 0.61
CA PHE A 30 26.61 54.10 1.59
C PHE A 30 25.63 53.57 2.64
N THR A 31 24.79 54.45 3.20
CA THR A 31 23.73 54.05 4.14
C THR A 31 22.73 53.10 3.50
N MET A 32 22.34 53.35 2.25
CA MET A 32 21.46 52.46 1.50
C MET A 32 22.10 51.08 1.27
N ASN A 33 23.38 51.04 0.85
CA ASN A 33 24.12 49.80 0.68
C ASN A 33 24.26 49.03 1.99
N LEU A 34 24.56 49.71 3.11
CA LEU A 34 24.61 49.08 4.43
C LEU A 34 23.26 48.47 4.82
N ASN A 35 22.16 49.19 4.62
CA ASN A 35 20.82 48.66 4.91
C ASN A 35 20.47 47.46 4.04
N LEU A 36 20.84 47.48 2.75
CA LEU A 36 20.63 46.36 1.82
C LEU A 36 21.50 45.14 2.21
N THR A 37 22.77 45.35 2.54
CA THR A 37 23.68 44.28 2.96
C THR A 37 23.24 43.67 4.29
N GLN A 38 22.83 44.49 5.27
CA GLN A 38 22.29 44.00 6.53
C GLN A 38 20.97 43.26 6.33
N GLY A 39 20.07 43.78 5.50
CA GLY A 39 18.82 43.10 5.16
C GLY A 39 19.03 41.76 4.46
N TYR A 40 20.02 41.67 3.57
CA TYR A 40 20.40 40.42 2.92
C TYR A 40 20.98 39.41 3.93
N TYR A 41 21.94 39.83 4.75
CA TYR A 41 22.56 38.99 5.76
C TYR A 41 21.54 38.45 6.79
N ASN A 42 20.70 39.34 7.34
CA ASN A 42 19.61 38.96 8.24
C ASN A 42 18.62 38.03 7.54
N GLY A 43 18.36 38.25 6.24
CA GLY A 43 17.53 37.37 5.42
C GLY A 43 18.08 35.95 5.32
N THR A 44 19.39 35.79 5.09
CA THR A 44 20.03 34.46 5.05
C THR A 44 20.00 33.76 6.41
N ILE A 45 20.15 34.49 7.52
CA ILE A 45 20.03 33.89 8.86
C ILE A 45 18.59 33.46 9.13
N ALA A 46 17.60 34.32 8.82
CA ALA A 46 16.19 33.98 8.96
C ALA A 46 15.82 32.73 8.13
N GLU A 47 16.40 32.56 6.94
CA GLU A 47 16.21 31.35 6.13
C GLU A 47 16.78 30.10 6.82
N LYS A 48 18.02 30.17 7.34
CA LYS A 48 18.63 29.07 8.11
C LYS A 48 17.83 28.71 9.36
N GLU A 49 17.29 29.69 10.06
CA GLU A 49 16.40 29.43 11.20
C GLU A 49 15.12 28.72 10.75
N ALA A 50 14.51 29.14 9.63
CA ALA A 50 13.33 28.46 9.09
C ALA A 50 13.63 26.99 8.75
N GLU A 51 14.78 26.69 8.13
CA GLU A 51 15.25 25.31 7.89
C GLU A 51 15.49 24.54 9.19
N ALA A 52 16.09 25.18 10.20
CA ALA A 52 16.29 24.59 11.51
C ALA A 52 14.97 24.21 12.20
N GLY A 53 13.93 25.04 12.05
CA GLY A 53 12.59 24.72 12.53
C GLY A 53 12.04 23.45 11.90
N ILE A 54 12.24 23.23 10.59
CA ILE A 54 11.81 21.99 9.92
C ILE A 54 12.55 20.79 10.51
N ASN A 55 13.86 20.92 10.75
CA ASN A 55 14.64 19.84 11.37
C ASN A 55 14.17 19.53 12.80
N GLU A 56 13.83 20.54 13.61
CA GLU A 56 13.24 20.31 14.94
C GLU A 56 11.88 19.63 14.83
N LEU A 57 11.02 20.05 13.90
CA LEU A 57 9.74 19.38 13.66
C LEU A 57 9.94 17.92 13.26
N MET A 58 10.90 17.61 12.40
CA MET A 58 11.23 16.24 12.02
C MET A 58 11.63 15.40 13.23
N TYR A 59 12.42 15.97 14.14
CA TYR A 59 12.76 15.32 15.40
C TYR A 59 11.50 15.02 16.23
N ARG A 60 10.63 16.03 16.44
CA ARG A 60 9.36 15.86 17.18
C ARG A 60 8.46 14.80 16.56
N LEU A 61 8.29 14.86 15.24
CA LEU A 61 7.46 13.90 14.51
C LEU A 61 8.04 12.48 14.54
N SER A 62 9.36 12.34 14.71
CA SER A 62 10.00 11.03 14.89
C SER A 62 9.80 10.43 16.29
N GLU A 63 9.48 11.26 17.27
CA GLU A 63 9.07 10.82 18.62
C GLU A 63 7.55 10.60 18.67
N ASP A 64 6.77 11.49 18.05
CA ASP A 64 5.30 11.47 18.00
C ASP A 64 4.80 11.90 16.62
N ALA A 65 4.34 10.96 15.79
CA ALA A 65 3.79 11.30 14.47
C ALA A 65 2.44 12.03 14.51
N ASN A 66 1.76 12.02 15.66
CA ASN A 66 0.54 12.79 15.87
C ASN A 66 0.84 14.25 16.27
N TYR A 67 2.11 14.63 16.34
CA TYR A 67 2.52 16.01 16.60
C TYR A 67 1.89 16.97 15.57
N GLY A 68 1.37 18.09 16.07
CA GLY A 68 0.65 19.09 15.29
C GLY A 68 -0.87 18.88 15.22
N ARG A 69 -1.41 17.72 15.59
CA ARG A 69 -2.87 17.50 15.60
C ARG A 69 -3.59 18.27 16.71
N ALA A 70 -2.92 18.56 17.82
CA ALA A 70 -3.47 19.34 18.92
C ALA A 70 -3.18 20.86 18.80
N GLY A 71 -2.74 21.32 17.63
CA GLY A 71 -2.40 22.73 17.41
C GLY A 71 -1.11 23.16 18.11
N GLN A 72 -0.16 22.25 18.31
CA GLN A 72 1.12 22.57 18.94
C GLN A 72 1.94 23.60 18.13
N GLU A 73 2.85 24.28 18.82
CA GLU A 73 3.78 25.24 18.25
C GLU A 73 5.23 24.88 18.65
N ILE A 74 6.14 24.99 17.69
CA ILE A 74 7.59 24.95 17.90
C ILE A 74 8.10 26.37 17.76
N ARG A 75 8.83 26.85 18.76
CA ARG A 75 9.54 28.12 18.71
C ARG A 75 10.90 28.00 19.37
N GLY A 76 11.94 28.29 18.62
CA GLY A 76 13.33 28.16 19.08
C GLY A 76 14.28 29.08 18.32
N THR A 77 15.56 29.03 18.69
CA THR A 77 16.66 29.61 17.94
C THR A 77 17.82 28.63 17.91
N THR A 78 18.48 28.53 16.77
CA THR A 78 19.68 27.71 16.59
C THR A 78 20.95 28.55 16.44
N SER A 79 20.80 29.87 16.36
CA SER A 79 21.90 30.82 16.23
C SER A 79 22.44 31.22 17.61
N PRO A 80 23.58 30.68 18.05
CA PRO A 80 24.07 30.82 19.43
C PRO A 80 24.43 32.26 19.82
N ASP A 81 24.70 33.11 18.82
CA ASP A 81 25.11 34.51 19.02
C ASP A 81 23.93 35.50 19.09
N PHE A 82 22.70 35.02 18.95
CA PHE A 82 21.51 35.87 18.91
C PHE A 82 20.57 35.59 20.07
N ASP A 83 19.96 36.66 20.59
CA ASP A 83 18.86 36.52 21.55
C ASP A 83 17.64 35.90 20.84
N PRO A 84 16.90 34.96 21.46
CA PRO A 84 15.68 34.38 20.91
C PRO A 84 14.60 35.39 20.51
N ARG A 85 14.68 36.65 20.95
CA ARG A 85 13.80 37.74 20.53
C ARG A 85 14.27 38.43 19.25
N GLU A 86 15.57 38.40 18.98
CA GLU A 86 16.18 38.99 17.78
C GLU A 86 16.21 38.00 16.61
N CYS A 87 16.34 36.71 16.91
CA CYS A 87 16.41 35.67 15.91
C CYS A 87 15.71 34.39 16.42
N TYR A 88 14.77 33.86 15.65
CA TYR A 88 14.03 32.65 16.01
C TYR A 88 13.36 32.01 14.80
N HIS A 89 12.93 30.77 14.94
CA HIS A 89 12.00 30.10 14.03
C HIS A 89 10.69 29.77 14.73
N VAL A 90 9.60 29.71 13.96
CA VAL A 90 8.27 29.29 14.41
C VAL A 90 7.65 28.34 13.40
N ILE A 91 7.11 27.24 13.91
CA ILE A 91 6.16 26.37 13.21
C ILE A 91 4.94 26.25 14.10
N THR A 92 3.76 26.56 13.56
CA THR A 92 2.50 26.44 14.30
C THR A 92 1.50 25.59 13.55
N PHE A 93 0.82 24.68 14.24
CA PHE A 93 -0.32 23.94 13.71
C PHE A 93 -1.66 24.52 14.14
N ALA A 94 -1.65 25.51 15.04
CA ALA A 94 -2.84 26.23 15.47
C ALA A 94 -3.37 27.15 14.36
N GLY A 95 -4.69 27.27 14.27
CA GLY A 95 -5.33 28.30 13.45
C GLY A 95 -5.33 29.67 14.14
N GLY A 96 -5.40 30.75 13.36
CA GLY A 96 -5.63 32.10 13.88
C GLY A 96 -4.40 32.83 14.46
N GLY A 97 -3.20 32.24 14.34
CA GLY A 97 -1.94 32.91 14.69
C GLY A 97 -1.46 33.91 13.63
N GLY A 98 -0.49 34.75 14.00
CA GLY A 98 0.19 35.68 13.07
C GLY A 98 1.19 35.01 12.12
N PHE A 99 1.26 33.68 12.11
CA PHE A 99 2.13 32.87 11.24
C PHE A 99 1.29 31.91 10.42
N ALA A 100 1.81 31.53 9.25
CA ALA A 100 1.17 30.54 8.39
C ALA A 100 1.07 29.18 9.11
N ARG A 101 -0.10 28.55 8.97
CA ARG A 101 -0.43 27.29 9.66
C ARG A 101 0.15 26.08 8.92
N SER A 102 0.86 25.23 9.64
CA SER A 102 1.18 23.87 9.21
C SER A 102 -0.01 22.94 9.45
N THR A 103 -0.16 21.92 8.61
CA THR A 103 -1.26 20.95 8.70
C THR A 103 -0.72 19.53 8.64
N ASN A 104 -1.06 18.72 9.65
CA ASN A 104 -0.79 17.29 9.67
C ASN A 104 -1.99 16.54 9.07
N ASN A 105 -1.88 16.05 7.83
CA ASN A 105 -2.91 15.26 7.14
C ASN A 105 -2.54 13.78 7.01
N THR A 106 -1.82 13.25 8.01
CA THR A 106 -1.38 11.84 8.03
C THR A 106 -2.55 10.85 7.91
N ASN A 107 -3.71 11.15 8.51
CA ASN A 107 -4.87 10.24 8.51
C ASN A 107 -5.96 10.65 7.50
N GLY A 108 -5.73 11.68 6.69
CA GLY A 108 -6.72 12.15 5.70
C GLY A 108 -7.83 13.03 6.29
N ASP A 109 -7.75 13.38 7.57
CA ASP A 109 -8.72 14.17 8.32
C ASP A 109 -8.58 15.69 8.14
N SER A 110 -7.48 16.15 7.55
CA SER A 110 -7.17 17.57 7.33
C SER A 110 -6.65 17.83 5.92
N PRO A 111 -7.48 17.68 4.87
CA PRO A 111 -7.05 17.73 3.47
C PRO A 111 -6.66 19.14 2.98
N SER A 112 -6.72 20.16 3.84
CA SER A 112 -6.41 21.55 3.50
C SER A 112 -5.27 22.12 4.35
N GLY A 113 -4.24 22.60 3.66
CA GLY A 113 -3.07 23.25 4.21
C GLY A 113 -3.16 24.77 4.26
N SER A 114 -2.04 25.40 4.63
CA SER A 114 -1.89 26.85 4.49
C SER A 114 -2.26 27.32 3.08
N LEU A 115 -2.88 28.51 2.99
CA LEU A 115 -3.29 29.13 1.73
C LEU A 115 -4.30 28.30 0.90
N GLY A 116 -5.04 27.39 1.54
CA GLY A 116 -6.07 26.57 0.89
C GLY A 116 -5.54 25.46 -0.02
N ARG A 117 -4.25 25.10 0.10
CA ARG A 117 -3.64 24.01 -0.67
C ARG A 117 -4.23 22.67 -0.28
N THR A 118 -4.49 21.81 -1.26
CA THR A 118 -4.88 20.43 -1.00
C THR A 118 -3.65 19.63 -0.56
N ILE A 119 -3.76 18.91 0.56
CA ILE A 119 -2.73 18.01 1.07
C ILE A 119 -3.24 16.58 0.85
N PRO A 120 -2.51 15.72 0.13
CA PRO A 120 -2.89 14.31 0.02
C PRO A 120 -2.88 13.62 1.39
N THR A 121 -3.68 12.56 1.55
CA THR A 121 -3.63 11.70 2.75
C THR A 121 -2.22 11.15 2.95
N GLY A 122 -1.78 11.01 4.20
CA GLY A 122 -0.44 10.52 4.54
C GLY A 122 0.67 11.59 4.46
N HIS A 123 0.30 12.87 4.27
CA HIS A 123 1.23 13.98 4.14
C HIS A 123 1.03 15.03 5.23
N ILE A 124 2.09 15.73 5.57
CA ILE A 124 2.13 16.87 6.49
C ILE A 124 2.66 18.05 5.71
N HIS A 125 1.86 19.09 5.60
CA HIS A 125 2.31 20.36 5.05
C HIS A 125 2.90 21.20 6.18
N VAL A 126 4.17 21.54 6.03
CA VAL A 126 4.93 22.31 7.02
C VAL A 126 5.25 23.66 6.46
N VAL A 127 4.94 24.68 7.24
CA VAL A 127 5.33 26.06 6.99
C VAL A 127 6.13 26.54 8.19
N SER A 128 7.44 26.72 7.97
CA SER A 128 8.37 27.22 8.98
C SER A 128 8.73 28.65 8.67
N THR A 129 8.54 29.55 9.64
CA THR A 129 8.90 30.96 9.50
C THR A 129 10.06 31.31 10.40
N GLY A 130 11.19 31.67 9.80
CA GLY A 130 12.33 32.23 10.49
C GLY A 130 12.29 33.76 10.52
N PHE A 131 12.79 34.33 11.60
CA PHE A 131 12.91 35.75 11.84
C PHE A 131 14.35 36.08 12.24
N CYS A 132 14.89 37.16 11.71
CA CYS A 132 16.13 37.75 12.18
C CYS A 132 16.08 39.27 12.01
N ARG A 133 16.12 40.02 13.12
CA ARG A 133 16.27 41.49 13.17
C ARG A 133 15.39 42.25 12.16
N GLY A 134 14.08 41.94 12.17
CA GLY A 134 13.08 42.62 11.34
C GLY A 134 12.85 42.01 9.95
N VAL A 135 13.56 40.93 9.61
CA VAL A 135 13.37 40.19 8.35
C VAL A 135 12.73 38.84 8.65
N TYR A 136 11.66 38.51 7.92
CA TYR A 136 11.03 37.19 7.94
C TYR A 136 11.37 36.43 6.68
N ARG A 137 11.60 35.12 6.82
CA ARG A 137 11.68 34.15 5.72
C ARG A 137 10.81 32.96 6.07
N THR A 138 10.12 32.44 5.07
CA THR A 138 9.24 31.28 5.25
C THR A 138 9.70 30.19 4.31
N VAL A 139 9.87 28.99 4.84
CA VAL A 139 10.20 27.78 4.10
C VAL A 139 9.00 26.85 4.21
N GLU A 140 8.59 26.31 3.07
CA GLU A 140 7.51 25.37 2.96
C GLU A 140 8.06 23.99 2.59
N ALA A 141 7.53 22.95 3.21
CA ALA A 141 7.87 21.58 2.89
C ALA A 141 6.61 20.70 2.96
N VAL A 142 6.57 19.69 2.11
CA VAL A 142 5.58 18.62 2.24
C VAL A 142 6.33 17.39 2.71
N ILE A 143 5.90 16.86 3.84
CA ILE A 143 6.49 15.69 4.45
C ILE A 143 5.52 14.53 4.24
N ALA A 144 5.92 13.47 3.54
CA ALA A 144 5.07 12.32 3.22
C ALA A 144 5.48 11.08 4.01
N LYS A 145 4.58 10.25 4.49
CA LYS A 145 4.99 8.94 5.07
C LYS A 145 5.52 8.02 3.95
N PRO A 146 6.71 7.38 4.07
CA PRO A 146 7.11 6.34 3.13
C PRO A 146 6.14 5.15 3.20
N PRO A 147 5.80 4.54 2.06
CA PRO A 147 5.23 3.21 2.07
C PRO A 147 6.35 2.23 2.47
N ASN A 148 6.28 1.69 3.68
CA ASN A 148 7.26 0.85 4.38
C ASN A 148 8.66 1.48 4.61
N PRO A 149 8.93 2.05 5.81
CA PRO A 149 10.23 2.66 6.06
C PRO A 149 11.35 1.67 6.40
N PHE A 150 11.00 0.44 6.77
CA PHE A 150 11.97 -0.50 7.31
C PHE A 150 12.48 -1.44 6.22
N GLY A 151 13.80 -1.48 6.05
CA GLY A 151 14.42 -2.57 5.29
C GLY A 151 14.27 -3.89 6.04
N ILE A 152 14.46 -3.85 7.37
CA ILE A 152 14.21 -4.97 8.26
C ILE A 152 13.56 -4.52 9.57
N ALA A 153 12.53 -5.25 9.99
CA ALA A 153 11.87 -5.04 11.27
C ALA A 153 11.58 -6.38 11.95
N THR A 154 12.02 -6.55 13.21
CA THR A 154 11.87 -7.81 13.94
C THR A 154 11.32 -7.61 15.34
N SER A 155 10.53 -8.59 15.77
CA SER A 155 10.06 -8.75 17.15
C SER A 155 11.18 -9.30 18.03
N GLY A 156 11.93 -10.27 17.52
CA GLY A 156 13.10 -10.88 18.15
C GLY A 156 14.42 -10.22 17.80
N LYS A 157 15.53 -10.85 18.21
CA LYS A 157 16.87 -10.28 18.08
C LYS A 157 17.28 -10.21 16.61
N ILE A 158 18.14 -9.26 16.27
CA ILE A 158 18.81 -9.25 14.96
C ILE A 158 20.27 -9.61 15.19
N HIS A 159 20.70 -10.74 14.64
CA HIS A 159 22.11 -11.12 14.59
C HIS A 159 22.57 -11.15 13.13
N SER A 160 23.55 -10.31 12.80
CA SER A 160 24.18 -10.32 11.49
C SER A 160 25.67 -10.57 11.58
N ARG A 161 26.19 -11.34 10.62
CA ARG A 161 27.61 -11.62 10.41
C ARG A 161 27.97 -11.33 8.96
N ASP A 162 29.06 -10.60 8.72
CA ASP A 162 29.64 -10.35 7.40
C ASP A 162 28.75 -9.63 6.39
N PRO A 163 29.23 -8.54 5.79
CA PRO A 163 28.59 -7.25 5.96
C PRO A 163 27.05 -7.26 5.83
N LEU A 164 26.38 -6.52 6.72
CA LEU A 164 24.99 -6.13 6.51
C LEU A 164 24.95 -4.79 5.79
N THR A 165 24.28 -4.73 4.65
CA THR A 165 23.99 -3.45 3.99
C THR A 165 22.49 -3.21 3.98
N VAL A 166 22.02 -2.11 4.56
CA VAL A 166 20.60 -1.70 4.52
C VAL A 166 20.50 -0.28 3.98
N LYS A 167 19.91 -0.14 2.80
CA LYS A 167 19.75 1.15 2.12
C LYS A 167 18.32 1.30 1.62
N GLY A 168 17.79 2.52 1.60
CA GLY A 168 16.55 2.83 0.90
C GLY A 168 16.84 3.17 -0.55
N ILE A 169 15.91 2.86 -1.45
CA ILE A 169 15.98 3.23 -2.86
C ILE A 169 14.60 3.69 -3.33
N GLU A 170 14.57 4.64 -4.26
CA GLU A 170 13.33 5.01 -4.96
C GLU A 170 13.04 4.08 -6.15
N ASP A 171 14.10 3.70 -6.86
CA ASP A 171 14.01 2.93 -8.10
C ASP A 171 15.08 1.82 -8.08
N PRO A 172 14.69 0.54 -8.19
CA PRO A 172 15.63 -0.59 -8.24
C PRO A 172 16.55 -0.57 -9.46
N THR A 173 16.24 0.19 -10.51
CA THR A 173 17.11 0.35 -11.69
C THR A 173 18.23 1.38 -11.47
N ARG A 174 18.15 2.19 -10.40
CA ARG A 174 19.07 3.31 -10.12
C ARG A 174 19.81 3.18 -8.78
N ILE A 175 20.16 1.95 -8.40
CA ILE A 175 20.93 1.67 -7.18
C ILE A 175 22.23 2.51 -7.16
N GLY A 176 22.41 3.29 -6.09
CA GLY A 176 23.60 4.14 -5.87
C GLY A 176 23.51 5.57 -6.43
N ALA A 177 22.47 5.91 -7.20
CA ALA A 177 22.27 7.28 -7.69
C ALA A 177 21.38 8.11 -6.73
N ASP A 178 20.31 7.51 -6.22
CA ASP A 178 19.31 8.15 -5.35
C ASP A 178 19.11 7.32 -4.07
N GLU A 179 20.14 7.29 -3.21
CA GLU A 179 20.07 6.55 -1.94
C GLU A 179 19.13 7.26 -0.96
N ARG A 180 18.16 6.49 -0.44
CA ARG A 180 17.25 6.90 0.63
C ARG A 180 17.63 6.23 1.95
N PRO A 181 17.11 6.71 3.09
CA PRO A 181 17.30 6.05 4.37
C PRO A 181 16.69 4.63 4.38
N GLY A 182 17.49 3.62 4.69
CA GLY A 182 17.05 2.25 4.96
C GLY A 182 17.12 1.98 6.46
N HIS A 183 15.96 1.77 7.11
CA HIS A 183 15.87 1.69 8.56
C HIS A 183 15.88 0.24 9.07
N ILE A 184 16.40 0.05 10.28
CA ILE A 184 16.40 -1.22 11.04
C ILE A 184 15.62 -1.01 12.34
N VAL A 185 14.69 -1.93 12.63
CA VAL A 185 13.93 -1.95 13.89
C VAL A 185 14.02 -3.33 14.56
N CYS A 186 14.27 -3.36 15.86
CA CYS A 186 14.29 -4.58 16.66
C CYS A 186 13.60 -4.37 18.02
N ASN A 187 12.52 -5.10 18.29
CA ASN A 187 11.79 -5.00 19.56
C ASN A 187 12.34 -5.91 20.67
N SER A 188 13.38 -6.71 20.38
CA SER A 188 13.94 -7.62 21.38
C SER A 188 14.80 -6.87 22.41
N PRO A 189 14.73 -7.25 23.69
CA PRO A 189 15.66 -6.78 24.71
C PRO A 189 17.11 -7.22 24.46
N ASP A 190 17.33 -8.30 23.70
CA ASP A 190 18.68 -8.74 23.28
C ASP A 190 19.27 -7.84 22.19
N GLY A 191 18.43 -7.01 21.56
CA GLY A 191 18.86 -5.92 20.72
C GLY A 191 19.36 -6.32 19.32
N VAL A 192 20.31 -5.54 18.81
CA VAL A 192 20.92 -5.71 17.49
C VAL A 192 22.40 -5.99 17.64
N ILE A 193 22.84 -7.13 17.10
CA ILE A 193 24.24 -7.57 17.11
C ILE A 193 24.69 -7.71 15.66
N ILE A 194 25.66 -6.89 15.25
CA ILE A 194 26.28 -6.95 13.92
C ILE A 194 27.77 -7.19 14.14
N GLU A 195 28.23 -8.38 13.78
CA GLU A 195 29.63 -8.79 13.95
C GLU A 195 30.42 -8.55 12.67
N GLN A 196 31.65 -8.08 12.83
CA GLN A 196 32.65 -8.12 11.76
C GLN A 196 32.99 -9.59 11.50
N GLY A 197 32.95 -10.05 10.26
CA GLY A 197 33.54 -11.34 9.95
C GLY A 197 34.85 -11.21 9.16
N PRO A 198 35.30 -12.29 8.49
CA PRO A 198 36.72 -12.45 8.15
C PRO A 198 37.20 -11.50 7.06
N ASP A 199 36.30 -10.94 6.23
CA ASP A 199 36.65 -9.96 5.20
C ASP A 199 36.51 -8.52 5.73
N THR A 200 37.60 -8.00 6.30
CA THR A 200 37.65 -6.63 6.84
C THR A 200 37.60 -5.54 5.76
N SER A 201 37.62 -5.89 4.46
CA SER A 201 37.50 -4.91 3.37
C SER A 201 36.04 -4.48 3.13
N ARG A 202 35.09 -5.29 3.58
CA ARG A 202 33.66 -5.00 3.54
C ARG A 202 33.23 -4.54 4.92
N HIS A 203 32.37 -3.54 4.96
CA HIS A 203 31.84 -3.01 6.21
C HIS A 203 30.33 -2.94 6.14
N THR A 204 29.70 -3.02 7.31
CA THR A 204 28.27 -2.82 7.45
C THR A 204 27.92 -1.37 7.14
N GLN A 205 26.89 -1.16 6.32
CA GLN A 205 26.38 0.15 5.95
C GLN A 205 24.87 0.22 6.17
N VAL A 206 24.41 1.17 6.98
CA VAL A 206 22.99 1.46 7.17
C VAL A 206 22.76 2.93 6.86
N SER A 207 22.04 3.22 5.77
CA SER A 207 21.78 4.62 5.37
C SER A 207 20.72 5.30 6.25
N GLY A 208 19.87 4.52 6.92
CA GLY A 208 18.90 5.01 7.88
C GLY A 208 19.37 4.89 9.33
N PHE A 209 18.42 4.81 10.25
CA PHE A 209 18.66 4.62 11.68
C PHE A 209 18.54 3.16 12.09
N ILE A 210 19.16 2.81 13.22
CA ILE A 210 18.91 1.55 13.94
C ILE A 210 18.17 1.90 15.24
N LYS A 211 16.94 1.40 15.38
CA LYS A 211 16.10 1.57 16.58
C LYS A 211 15.89 0.21 17.23
N THR A 212 16.16 0.12 18.53
CA THR A 212 15.93 -1.12 19.26
C THR A 212 15.54 -0.91 20.71
N VAL A 213 14.79 -1.86 21.26
CA VAL A 213 14.47 -1.96 22.69
C VAL A 213 15.69 -2.36 23.52
N GLY A 214 16.54 -3.23 22.97
CA GLY A 214 17.77 -3.68 23.60
C GLY A 214 18.96 -2.74 23.42
N ASP A 215 20.16 -3.29 23.61
CA ASP A 215 21.42 -2.63 23.27
C ASP A 215 21.77 -2.83 21.79
N ILE A 216 22.67 -1.99 21.27
CA ILE A 216 23.19 -2.12 19.90
C ILE A 216 24.69 -2.41 19.98
N SER A 217 25.11 -3.53 19.40
CA SER A 217 26.52 -3.93 19.26
C SER A 217 26.87 -3.99 17.78
N LEU A 218 27.78 -3.14 17.32
CA LEU A 218 28.19 -3.05 15.92
C LEU A 218 29.67 -3.41 15.74
N ASP A 219 30.00 -3.91 14.55
CA ASP A 219 31.37 -3.92 14.01
C ASP A 219 31.98 -2.50 14.17
N PRO A 220 33.23 -2.38 14.67
CA PRO A 220 33.94 -1.11 14.75
C PRO A 220 33.97 -0.29 13.46
N ASN A 221 33.83 -0.93 12.30
CA ASN A 221 33.84 -0.28 10.99
C ASN A 221 32.43 -0.05 10.41
N ALA A 222 31.37 -0.37 11.16
CA ALA A 222 30.01 -0.15 10.70
C ALA A 222 29.68 1.34 10.58
N GLU A 223 29.05 1.72 9.47
CA GLU A 223 28.56 3.07 9.23
C GLU A 223 27.04 3.10 9.34
N VAL A 224 26.51 3.94 10.23
CA VAL A 224 25.07 4.17 10.39
C VAL A 224 24.79 5.66 10.26
N VAL A 225 24.28 6.07 9.10
CA VAL A 225 24.12 7.48 8.73
C VAL A 225 22.98 8.15 9.50
N GLY A 226 21.85 7.46 9.68
CA GLY A 226 20.67 7.97 10.39
C GLY A 226 20.77 7.90 11.92
N GLY A 227 21.87 7.39 12.46
CA GLY A 227 22.14 7.32 13.89
C GLY A 227 21.58 6.09 14.60
N LEU A 228 21.93 5.97 15.89
CA LEU A 228 21.60 4.85 16.76
C LEU A 228 20.58 5.26 17.82
N ARG A 229 19.57 4.43 18.04
CA ARG A 229 18.49 4.65 19.03
C ARG A 229 18.33 3.40 19.91
N PRO A 230 19.31 3.07 20.78
CA PRO A 230 19.19 1.95 21.72
C PRO A 230 18.16 2.27 22.81
N LYS A 231 17.63 1.25 23.49
CA LYS A 231 16.69 1.41 24.61
C LYS A 231 15.45 2.24 24.29
N SER A 232 15.00 2.16 23.05
CA SER A 232 13.79 2.81 22.57
C SER A 232 12.54 2.03 23.01
N SER A 233 11.38 2.69 23.00
CA SER A 233 10.11 1.98 23.14
C SER A 233 9.89 1.03 21.95
N PRO A 234 9.22 -0.13 22.16
CA PRO A 234 8.87 -1.05 21.07
C PRO A 234 8.10 -0.33 19.95
N THR A 235 8.41 -0.67 18.70
CA THR A 235 7.65 -0.24 17.52
C THR A 235 6.62 -1.32 17.20
N GLN A 236 5.36 -0.97 16.98
CA GLN A 236 4.39 -1.95 16.51
C GLN A 236 4.81 -2.49 15.13
N LEU A 237 4.78 -3.81 14.98
CA LEU A 237 5.11 -4.50 13.74
C LEU A 237 3.84 -4.96 13.04
N LEU A 238 3.96 -5.17 11.73
CA LEU A 238 2.94 -5.77 10.89
C LEU A 238 2.54 -7.15 11.43
N ASP A 239 1.25 -7.40 11.63
CA ASP A 239 0.69 -8.71 11.99
C ASP A 239 -0.30 -9.15 10.91
N ILE A 240 0.11 -10.12 10.10
CA ILE A 240 -0.70 -10.67 9.02
C ILE A 240 -1.36 -11.97 9.49
N ASP A 241 -2.68 -12.01 9.44
CA ASP A 241 -3.41 -13.27 9.54
C ASP A 241 -3.34 -14.05 8.21
N LEU A 242 -2.42 -15.02 8.16
CA LEU A 242 -2.21 -15.85 6.99
C LEU A 242 -3.41 -16.74 6.62
N SER A 243 -4.36 -16.95 7.53
CA SER A 243 -5.53 -17.78 7.26
C SER A 243 -6.46 -17.15 6.21
N LYS A 244 -6.44 -15.82 6.08
CA LYS A 244 -7.20 -15.08 5.07
C LYS A 244 -6.79 -15.42 3.64
N PHE A 245 -5.54 -15.86 3.45
CA PHE A 245 -5.01 -16.25 2.15
C PHE A 245 -5.23 -17.73 1.80
N ASN A 246 -5.91 -18.49 2.67
CA ASN A 246 -6.23 -19.89 2.38
C ASN A 246 -7.05 -19.99 1.09
N THR A 247 -6.54 -20.74 0.12
CA THR A 247 -7.19 -20.99 -1.17
C THR A 247 -8.05 -22.27 -1.16
N ALA A 248 -7.95 -23.10 -0.11
CA ALA A 248 -8.73 -24.33 -0.01
C ALA A 248 -10.22 -24.09 -0.19
N GLY A 249 -10.84 -24.81 -1.12
CA GLY A 249 -12.28 -24.72 -1.38
C GLY A 249 -12.74 -23.43 -2.08
N LYS A 250 -11.83 -22.47 -2.36
CA LYS A 250 -12.18 -21.28 -3.14
C LYS A 250 -12.34 -21.65 -4.62
N SER A 251 -13.36 -21.08 -5.26
CA SER A 251 -13.58 -21.28 -6.69
C SER A 251 -12.34 -20.84 -7.49
N GLY A 252 -11.97 -21.64 -8.49
CA GLY A 252 -10.76 -21.40 -9.29
C GLY A 252 -9.44 -21.89 -8.69
N THR A 253 -9.50 -22.63 -7.57
CA THR A 253 -8.31 -23.22 -6.94
C THR A 253 -7.96 -24.59 -7.49
N ALA A 254 -6.73 -24.74 -7.96
CA ALA A 254 -6.14 -26.03 -8.28
C ALA A 254 -5.54 -26.68 -7.03
N ASN A 255 -6.01 -27.88 -6.69
CA ASN A 255 -5.42 -28.68 -5.62
C ASN A 255 -4.16 -29.38 -6.13
N ILE A 256 -3.03 -29.10 -5.48
CA ILE A 256 -1.77 -29.79 -5.69
C ILE A 256 -1.82 -31.12 -4.94
N ILE A 257 -1.75 -32.21 -5.70
CA ILE A 257 -1.80 -33.58 -5.17
C ILE A 257 -0.39 -34.13 -4.97
N ASP A 258 0.55 -33.73 -5.82
CA ASP A 258 1.93 -34.17 -5.75
C ASP A 258 2.70 -33.44 -4.64
N ALA A 259 3.42 -34.20 -3.82
CA ALA A 259 4.29 -33.64 -2.79
C ALA A 259 5.57 -33.02 -3.36
N SER A 260 5.92 -33.30 -4.62
CA SER A 260 7.12 -32.75 -5.23
C SER A 260 7.06 -32.61 -6.74
N PHE A 261 7.72 -31.58 -7.28
CA PHE A 261 7.86 -31.31 -8.70
C PHE A 261 9.33 -31.21 -9.10
N ASN A 262 9.72 -31.90 -10.18
CA ASN A 262 11.11 -31.95 -10.65
C ASN A 262 11.39 -31.06 -11.87
N SER A 263 10.35 -30.47 -12.45
CA SER A 263 10.44 -29.53 -13.58
C SER A 263 10.07 -28.11 -13.14
N PRO A 264 10.53 -27.07 -13.87
CA PRO A 264 10.09 -25.70 -13.62
C PRO A 264 8.56 -25.57 -13.65
N GLN A 265 8.01 -24.76 -12.76
CA GLN A 265 6.57 -24.58 -12.61
C GLN A 265 6.18 -23.12 -12.83
N VAL A 266 5.10 -22.91 -13.58
CA VAL A 266 4.46 -21.61 -13.76
C VAL A 266 3.13 -21.66 -13.03
N LEU A 267 2.95 -20.77 -12.05
CA LEU A 267 1.74 -20.68 -11.25
C LEU A 267 1.00 -19.41 -11.66
N ASP A 268 -0.16 -19.56 -12.28
CA ASP A 268 -0.95 -18.46 -12.88
C ASP A 268 -2.37 -18.32 -12.34
N ILE A 269 -2.78 -19.23 -11.44
CA ILE A 269 -4.07 -19.24 -10.75
C ILE A 269 -3.90 -19.39 -9.23
N LEU A 270 -4.98 -19.74 -8.53
CA LEU A 270 -4.93 -20.14 -7.13
C LEU A 270 -4.50 -21.61 -7.02
N TYR A 271 -3.52 -21.88 -6.17
CA TYR A 271 -3.07 -23.23 -5.86
C TYR A 271 -3.20 -23.50 -4.36
N TYR A 272 -3.63 -24.72 -4.03
CA TYR A 272 -3.70 -25.21 -2.67
C TYR A 272 -2.93 -26.52 -2.53
N ALA A 273 -1.99 -26.58 -1.60
CA ALA A 273 -1.30 -27.81 -1.19
C ALA A 273 -1.64 -28.13 0.27
N ALA A 274 -2.29 -29.28 0.49
CA ALA A 274 -2.72 -29.71 1.83
C ALA A 274 -1.57 -30.24 2.72
N GLY A 275 -0.47 -30.66 2.09
CA GLY A 275 0.69 -31.25 2.75
C GLY A 275 1.97 -30.46 2.47
N ASP A 276 3.09 -31.08 2.85
CA ASP A 276 4.42 -30.54 2.53
C ASP A 276 4.62 -30.55 1.01
N LEU A 277 5.28 -29.53 0.49
CA LEU A 277 5.46 -29.33 -0.93
C LEU A 277 6.92 -28.99 -1.25
N THR A 278 7.51 -29.70 -2.21
CA THR A 278 8.88 -29.47 -2.65
C THR A 278 8.97 -29.21 -4.15
N TYR A 279 9.44 -28.03 -4.54
CA TYR A 279 9.84 -27.76 -5.93
C TYR A 279 11.35 -27.97 -6.06
N ASN A 280 11.77 -29.01 -6.77
CA ASN A 280 13.19 -29.28 -7.06
C ASN A 280 13.75 -28.41 -8.21
N SER A 281 12.94 -27.49 -8.73
CA SER A 281 13.29 -26.59 -9.83
C SER A 281 12.68 -25.20 -9.58
N SER A 282 12.83 -24.29 -10.55
CA SER A 282 12.37 -22.91 -10.43
C SER A 282 10.85 -22.79 -10.43
N VAL A 283 10.34 -21.82 -9.69
CA VAL A 283 8.93 -21.44 -9.63
C VAL A 283 8.77 -20.02 -10.17
N ARG A 284 7.88 -19.84 -11.13
CA ARG A 284 7.50 -18.53 -11.68
C ARG A 284 6.04 -18.25 -11.39
N LEU A 285 5.76 -17.13 -10.74
CA LEU A 285 4.40 -16.65 -10.51
C LEU A 285 3.98 -15.72 -11.67
N ASN A 286 2.79 -15.95 -12.21
CA ASN A 286 2.17 -15.12 -13.23
C ASN A 286 0.82 -14.63 -12.72
N ASN A 287 0.85 -13.73 -11.74
CA ASN A 287 -0.30 -13.36 -10.91
C ASN A 287 -0.95 -14.56 -10.21
N GLY A 288 -0.14 -15.55 -9.82
CA GLY A 288 -0.60 -16.75 -9.10
C GLY A 288 -0.46 -16.62 -7.58
N VAL A 289 -1.28 -17.38 -6.85
CA VAL A 289 -1.16 -17.54 -5.40
C VAL A 289 -0.98 -18.99 -5.06
N LEU A 290 0.13 -19.32 -4.40
CA LEU A 290 0.35 -20.64 -3.82
C LEU A 290 0.10 -20.60 -2.32
N TYR A 291 -0.87 -21.37 -1.84
CA TYR A 291 -1.06 -21.63 -0.42
C TYR A 291 -0.66 -23.06 -0.06
N CYS A 292 0.29 -23.20 0.85
CA CYS A 292 0.72 -24.48 1.41
C CYS A 292 0.32 -24.58 2.89
N ALA A 293 -0.45 -25.61 3.24
CA ALA A 293 -0.91 -25.82 4.60
C ALA A 293 0.20 -26.31 5.56
N LYS A 294 1.39 -26.64 5.04
CA LYS A 294 2.56 -27.07 5.83
C LYS A 294 3.85 -26.44 5.31
N ASP A 295 4.94 -27.20 5.26
CA ASP A 295 6.26 -26.73 4.85
C ASP A 295 6.39 -26.70 3.33
N LEU A 296 7.03 -25.64 2.83
CA LEU A 296 7.32 -25.43 1.42
C LEU A 296 8.83 -25.28 1.22
N ILE A 297 9.39 -26.10 0.33
CA ILE A 297 10.80 -26.04 -0.07
C ILE A 297 10.89 -25.78 -1.57
N ILE A 298 11.66 -24.78 -1.97
CA ILE A 298 11.94 -24.42 -3.35
C ILE A 298 13.45 -24.45 -3.55
N ASN A 299 13.93 -25.50 -4.23
CA ASN A 299 15.35 -25.69 -4.52
C ASN A 299 15.82 -24.89 -5.75
N GLY A 300 14.88 -24.36 -6.55
CA GLY A 300 15.16 -23.45 -7.65
C GLY A 300 14.93 -21.98 -7.31
N SER A 301 14.90 -21.15 -8.34
CA SER A 301 14.67 -19.71 -8.22
C SER A 301 13.18 -19.36 -8.15
N VAL A 302 12.81 -18.34 -7.39
CA VAL A 302 11.44 -17.79 -7.35
C VAL A 302 11.38 -16.46 -8.11
N SER A 303 10.46 -16.34 -9.08
CA SER A 303 10.37 -15.17 -9.98
C SER A 303 8.92 -14.79 -10.33
N GLY A 304 8.72 -13.62 -10.95
CA GLY A 304 7.43 -13.17 -11.46
C GLY A 304 6.62 -12.36 -10.44
N VAL A 305 5.29 -12.30 -10.63
CA VAL A 305 4.37 -11.51 -9.79
C VAL A 305 3.38 -12.46 -9.12
N GLY A 306 3.23 -12.37 -7.80
CA GLY A 306 2.26 -13.16 -7.07
C GLY A 306 2.59 -13.32 -5.60
N ALA A 307 1.95 -14.31 -4.95
CA ALA A 307 2.18 -14.60 -3.54
C ALA A 307 2.39 -16.10 -3.28
N ILE A 308 3.26 -16.39 -2.31
CA ILE A 308 3.47 -17.70 -1.74
C ILE A 308 3.22 -17.60 -0.24
N VAL A 309 2.27 -18.40 0.24
CA VAL A 309 1.84 -18.44 1.63
C VAL A 309 2.02 -19.86 2.16
N ALA A 310 2.69 -20.00 3.30
CA ALA A 310 2.84 -21.28 3.98
C ALA A 310 2.45 -21.19 5.45
N ARG A 311 1.72 -22.18 5.96
CA ARG A 311 1.44 -22.32 7.40
C ARG A 311 2.61 -22.96 8.18
N GLY A 312 3.57 -23.55 7.46
CA GLY A 312 4.83 -24.05 8.00
C GLY A 312 6.02 -23.18 7.60
N LYS A 313 7.17 -23.81 7.42
CA LYS A 313 8.42 -23.19 6.95
C LYS A 313 8.36 -22.88 5.45
N ILE A 314 8.99 -21.78 5.02
CA ILE A 314 9.37 -21.57 3.61
C ILE A 314 10.89 -21.62 3.49
N GLU A 315 11.41 -22.44 2.58
CA GLU A 315 12.84 -22.51 2.30
C GLU A 315 13.07 -22.29 0.80
N VAL A 316 13.80 -21.23 0.45
CA VAL A 316 14.20 -20.90 -0.92
C VAL A 316 15.72 -21.01 -1.02
N ASN A 317 16.19 -22.08 -1.67
CA ASN A 317 17.60 -22.43 -1.70
C ASN A 317 18.41 -21.79 -2.84
N ASN A 318 17.74 -21.08 -3.75
CA ASN A 318 18.41 -20.38 -4.85
C ASN A 318 17.66 -19.07 -5.17
N GLY A 319 18.35 -17.95 -5.29
CA GLY A 319 17.75 -16.68 -5.69
C GLY A 319 17.57 -16.54 -7.21
N VAL A 320 17.16 -15.35 -7.67
CA VAL A 320 17.07 -14.98 -9.10
C VAL A 320 18.24 -14.09 -9.54
N SER A 321 18.67 -14.24 -10.79
CA SER A 321 19.62 -13.32 -11.44
C SER A 321 19.00 -11.93 -11.65
N LEU A 322 19.81 -10.88 -11.50
CA LEU A 322 19.46 -9.47 -11.77
C LEU A 322 18.78 -9.24 -13.12
N SER A 323 19.11 -10.02 -14.15
CA SER A 323 18.56 -9.84 -15.51
C SER A 323 17.09 -10.24 -15.65
N GLY A 324 16.46 -10.79 -14.59
CA GLY A 324 15.06 -11.25 -14.60
C GLY A 324 14.13 -10.50 -13.62
N ILE A 325 14.58 -9.40 -13.02
CA ILE A 325 13.83 -8.68 -11.97
C ILE A 325 12.85 -7.63 -12.50
N ASP A 326 12.89 -7.32 -13.81
CA ASP A 326 11.96 -6.38 -14.43
C ASP A 326 10.53 -6.90 -14.28
N GLY A 327 9.76 -6.23 -13.43
CA GLY A 327 8.39 -6.60 -13.10
C GLY A 327 8.21 -7.76 -12.13
N SER A 328 9.27 -8.36 -11.56
CA SER A 328 9.09 -9.40 -10.53
C SER A 328 8.81 -8.77 -9.15
N GLN A 329 7.69 -9.15 -8.52
CA GLN A 329 7.28 -8.75 -7.17
C GLN A 329 6.59 -9.93 -6.49
N VAL A 330 7.28 -10.60 -5.57
CA VAL A 330 6.76 -11.79 -4.89
C VAL A 330 6.54 -11.51 -3.40
N ALA A 331 5.36 -11.80 -2.90
CA ALA A 331 5.12 -11.85 -1.45
C ALA A 331 5.42 -13.26 -0.92
N LEU A 332 6.38 -13.38 0.01
CA LEU A 332 6.67 -14.61 0.76
C LEU A 332 6.16 -14.46 2.18
N LEU A 333 5.14 -15.24 2.55
CA LEU A 333 4.48 -15.13 3.84
C LEU A 333 4.44 -16.50 4.54
N ALA A 334 4.98 -16.59 5.75
CA ALA A 334 5.04 -17.85 6.50
C ALA A 334 4.64 -17.69 7.97
N ASP A 335 3.91 -18.66 8.51
CA ASP A 335 3.76 -18.79 9.97
C ASP A 335 5.03 -19.36 10.60
N GLY A 336 5.67 -20.29 9.90
CA GLY A 336 6.96 -20.84 10.28
C GLY A 336 8.14 -19.99 9.80
N PRO A 337 9.37 -20.51 9.95
CA PRO A 337 10.56 -19.75 9.61
C PRO A 337 10.69 -19.60 8.08
N ILE A 338 11.31 -18.51 7.65
CA ILE A 338 11.70 -18.31 6.25
C ILE A 338 13.22 -18.41 6.13
N VAL A 339 13.68 -19.32 5.28
CA VAL A 339 15.09 -19.50 4.95
C VAL A 339 15.33 -19.05 3.53
N LEU A 340 16.18 -18.04 3.34
CA LEU A 340 16.58 -17.53 2.03
C LEU A 340 18.08 -17.78 1.81
N ARG A 341 18.42 -18.54 0.78
CA ARG A 341 19.80 -18.77 0.34
C ARG A 341 19.97 -18.20 -1.06
N GLY A 342 20.70 -17.10 -1.16
CA GLY A 342 20.87 -16.42 -2.45
C GLY A 342 21.97 -17.05 -3.30
N GLY A 343 23.08 -17.51 -2.70
CA GLY A 343 24.25 -17.94 -3.48
C GLY A 343 24.83 -16.82 -4.36
N GLY A 344 24.64 -15.56 -3.96
CA GLY A 344 24.99 -14.36 -4.75
C GLY A 344 23.86 -13.81 -5.63
N ASN A 345 22.65 -14.36 -5.53
CA ASN A 345 21.49 -13.92 -6.27
C ASN A 345 20.61 -12.91 -5.49
N TYR A 346 19.56 -12.46 -6.16
CA TYR A 346 18.63 -11.44 -5.72
C TYR A 346 17.27 -12.05 -5.39
N PHE A 347 16.51 -11.39 -4.52
CA PHE A 347 15.09 -11.62 -4.31
C PHE A 347 14.40 -10.26 -4.32
N ARG A 348 13.32 -10.10 -5.08
CA ARG A 348 12.55 -8.86 -5.13
C ARG A 348 11.12 -9.11 -4.67
N GLY A 349 10.72 -8.44 -3.60
CA GLY A 349 9.45 -8.71 -2.96
C GLY A 349 9.40 -8.41 -1.48
N LEU A 350 8.32 -8.87 -0.86
CA LEU A 350 8.08 -8.74 0.57
C LEU A 350 8.30 -10.07 1.26
N VAL A 351 8.97 -10.05 2.41
CA VAL A 351 9.20 -11.25 3.22
C VAL A 351 8.59 -11.04 4.60
N TYR A 352 7.65 -11.90 4.98
CA TYR A 352 7.00 -11.88 6.29
C TYR A 352 7.06 -13.26 6.93
N SER A 353 7.61 -13.34 8.15
CA SER A 353 7.55 -14.55 8.98
C SER A 353 6.94 -14.21 10.34
N ARG A 354 6.11 -15.12 10.87
CA ARG A 354 5.66 -15.06 12.27
C ARG A 354 6.67 -15.64 13.25
N THR A 355 7.72 -16.30 12.78
CA THR A 355 8.76 -16.87 13.64
C THR A 355 10.14 -16.31 13.32
N ASN A 356 10.96 -16.97 12.50
CA ASN A 356 12.34 -16.55 12.26
C ASN A 356 12.63 -16.32 10.78
N ILE A 357 13.59 -15.44 10.49
CA ILE A 357 14.19 -15.31 9.16
C ILE A 357 15.67 -15.68 9.23
N ASP A 358 16.12 -16.59 8.35
CA ASP A 358 17.53 -16.89 8.13
C ASP A 358 17.88 -16.60 6.67
N ALA A 359 18.59 -15.48 6.43
CA ALA A 359 18.95 -15.02 5.09
C ALA A 359 20.47 -15.02 4.91
N ARG A 360 20.95 -15.65 3.83
CA ARG A 360 22.40 -15.78 3.56
C ARG A 360 22.78 -15.56 2.12
N ASN A 361 23.86 -14.83 1.90
CA ASN A 361 24.48 -14.58 0.60
C ASN A 361 23.44 -14.10 -0.43
N ILE A 362 22.61 -13.13 -0.06
CA ILE A 362 21.45 -12.71 -0.84
C ILE A 362 21.31 -11.18 -0.85
N VAL A 363 20.83 -10.65 -1.97
CA VAL A 363 20.36 -9.27 -2.06
C VAL A 363 18.84 -9.24 -2.07
N VAL A 364 18.21 -8.58 -1.12
CA VAL A 364 16.76 -8.40 -1.03
C VAL A 364 16.40 -7.00 -1.51
N LEU A 365 15.56 -6.91 -2.53
CA LEU A 365 14.93 -5.69 -3.03
C LEU A 365 13.50 -5.62 -2.50
N GLY A 366 13.30 -4.92 -1.38
CA GLY A 366 12.04 -4.84 -0.65
C GLY A 366 12.25 -4.84 0.86
N GLY A 367 11.23 -5.27 1.61
CA GLY A 367 11.23 -5.27 3.07
C GLY A 367 11.12 -6.67 3.67
N MET A 368 11.76 -6.85 4.83
CA MET A 368 11.68 -8.07 5.63
C MET A 368 11.08 -7.78 7.00
N VAL A 369 10.04 -8.52 7.38
CA VAL A 369 9.38 -8.38 8.67
C VAL A 369 9.29 -9.73 9.39
N VAL A 370 9.65 -9.71 10.67
CA VAL A 370 9.50 -10.86 11.57
C VAL A 370 8.66 -10.46 12.77
N ASN A 371 7.43 -10.96 12.86
CA ASN A 371 6.53 -10.60 13.95
C ASN A 371 5.98 -11.84 14.68
N ASN A 372 6.65 -12.20 15.77
CA ASN A 372 6.21 -13.21 16.71
C ASN A 372 5.59 -12.53 17.94
N PRO A 373 4.40 -12.96 18.41
CA PRO A 373 3.84 -12.52 19.68
C PRO A 373 4.79 -12.73 20.88
N ASP A 374 5.65 -13.74 20.82
CA ASP A 374 6.77 -13.93 21.73
C ASP A 374 8.08 -13.46 21.06
N PRO A 375 8.67 -12.33 21.50
CA PRO A 375 9.93 -11.81 20.96
C PRO A 375 11.06 -12.85 20.91
N ALA A 376 11.10 -13.81 21.84
CA ALA A 376 12.16 -14.83 21.86
C ALA A 376 12.11 -15.81 20.68
N GLY A 377 10.98 -15.88 19.95
CA GLY A 377 10.81 -16.72 18.78
C GLY A 377 10.76 -15.94 17.46
N GLY A 378 11.21 -14.68 17.48
CA GLY A 378 11.03 -13.67 16.43
C GLY A 378 12.33 -13.23 15.72
N ASP A 379 13.36 -14.09 15.67
CA ASP A 379 14.74 -13.71 15.38
C ASP A 379 15.03 -13.55 13.88
N ALA A 380 15.96 -12.64 13.55
CA ALA A 380 16.58 -12.58 12.22
C ALA A 380 18.07 -12.88 12.29
N GLU A 381 18.49 -13.91 11.55
CA GLU A 381 19.86 -14.35 11.38
C GLU A 381 20.30 -14.02 9.94
N LEU A 382 21.29 -13.13 9.80
CA LEU A 382 21.71 -12.58 8.51
C LEU A 382 23.20 -12.82 8.26
N GLU A 383 23.56 -13.42 7.12
CA GLU A 383 24.96 -13.64 6.72
C GLU A 383 25.23 -13.12 5.30
N ASN A 384 26.04 -12.08 5.13
CA ASN A 384 26.33 -11.46 3.83
C ASN A 384 25.04 -11.10 3.08
N VAL A 385 24.28 -10.18 3.68
CA VAL A 385 22.95 -9.76 3.22
C VAL A 385 22.96 -8.27 2.87
N THR A 386 22.45 -7.96 1.68
CA THR A 386 22.18 -6.58 1.27
C THR A 386 20.68 -6.41 1.11
N ILE A 387 20.09 -5.44 1.80
CA ILE A 387 18.69 -5.06 1.69
C ILE A 387 18.63 -3.68 1.07
N TYR A 388 18.02 -3.59 -0.10
CA TYR A 388 17.55 -2.32 -0.65
C TYR A 388 16.06 -2.23 -0.41
N ASN A 389 15.66 -1.38 0.53
CA ASN A 389 14.26 -1.09 0.81
C ASN A 389 13.68 -0.30 -0.37
N ASP A 390 13.01 -1.03 -1.27
CA ASP A 390 12.28 -0.51 -2.42
C ASP A 390 10.85 -0.17 -1.98
N GLU A 391 10.58 1.12 -1.85
CA GLU A 391 9.26 1.63 -1.46
C GLU A 391 8.16 1.25 -2.46
N SER A 392 8.51 1.03 -3.74
CA SER A 392 7.54 0.58 -4.76
C SER A 392 7.03 -0.84 -4.52
N VAL A 393 7.69 -1.58 -3.62
CA VAL A 393 7.35 -2.96 -3.23
C VAL A 393 6.63 -2.98 -1.88
N GLY A 394 6.51 -1.84 -1.17
CA GLY A 394 5.77 -1.74 0.10
C GLY A 394 4.27 -2.03 -0.03
N GLU A 395 3.74 -2.00 -1.25
CA GLU A 395 2.40 -2.46 -1.62
C GLU A 395 2.51 -3.34 -2.88
N ILE A 396 2.06 -4.59 -2.80
CA ILE A 396 1.99 -5.49 -3.95
C ILE A 396 0.51 -5.75 -4.27
N LYS A 397 0.05 -5.20 -5.40
CA LYS A 397 -1.30 -5.41 -5.93
C LYS A 397 -1.25 -6.27 -7.17
N PHE A 398 -2.00 -7.36 -7.19
CA PHE A 398 -2.20 -8.16 -8.40
C PHE A 398 -3.56 -8.82 -8.41
N THR A 399 -4.02 -9.13 -9.62
CA THR A 399 -5.31 -9.77 -9.87
C THR A 399 -5.06 -11.18 -10.36
N VAL A 400 -5.56 -12.16 -9.61
CA VAL A 400 -5.59 -13.55 -10.05
C VAL A 400 -6.84 -13.73 -10.89
N VAL A 401 -6.68 -14.23 -12.12
CA VAL A 401 -7.79 -14.63 -12.98
C VAL A 401 -7.75 -16.13 -13.13
N SER A 402 -8.59 -16.83 -12.38
CA SER A 402 -8.82 -18.25 -12.61
C SER A 402 -9.77 -18.38 -13.81
N SER A 403 -9.20 -18.70 -14.99
CA SER A 403 -10.01 -19.21 -16.09
C SER A 403 -10.23 -20.70 -15.90
N SER A 404 -11.46 -21.17 -16.08
CA SER A 404 -11.76 -22.60 -16.08
C SER A 404 -11.28 -23.33 -17.34
N GLN A 405 -10.49 -22.68 -18.20
CA GLN A 405 -9.93 -23.35 -19.35
C GLN A 405 -8.87 -24.31 -18.86
N VAL A 406 -9.21 -25.60 -18.80
CA VAL A 406 -8.21 -26.66 -18.86
C VAL A 406 -7.56 -26.56 -20.23
N THR A 407 -6.55 -25.72 -20.37
CA THR A 407 -5.57 -25.90 -21.44
C THR A 407 -4.83 -27.18 -21.09
N THR A 408 -5.30 -28.29 -21.66
CA THR A 408 -4.53 -29.53 -21.68
C THR A 408 -3.15 -29.20 -22.23
N ALA A 409 -2.16 -29.15 -21.35
CA ALA A 409 -0.75 -29.06 -21.70
C ALA A 409 -0.29 -30.40 -22.29
N SER A 410 -0.79 -30.73 -23.48
CA SER A 410 -0.33 -31.85 -24.27
C SER A 410 -0.57 -31.57 -25.75
N GLU A 411 0.18 -30.63 -26.31
CA GLU A 411 0.61 -30.61 -27.72
C GLU A 411 1.46 -29.35 -27.99
N TYR A 412 2.71 -29.36 -27.49
CA TYR A 412 3.78 -28.61 -28.14
C TYR A 412 4.78 -29.61 -28.73
N THR A 413 4.29 -30.43 -29.66
CA THR A 413 5.12 -31.05 -30.68
C THR A 413 4.70 -30.43 -31.99
N GLN A 414 5.45 -29.42 -32.44
CA GLN A 414 5.28 -28.92 -33.81
C GLN A 414 5.57 -30.06 -34.80
N PRO A 415 4.66 -30.37 -35.73
CA PRO A 415 5.06 -30.93 -37.00
C PRO A 415 5.42 -29.77 -37.94
N THR A 416 6.67 -29.74 -38.36
CA THR A 416 7.11 -29.06 -39.57
C THR A 416 6.20 -29.45 -40.75
N GLY A 417 5.45 -28.49 -41.31
CA GLY A 417 4.71 -28.70 -42.55
C GLY A 417 3.65 -27.62 -42.77
N GLY A 418 3.78 -26.84 -43.84
CA GLY A 418 3.06 -25.59 -44.05
C GLY A 418 1.54 -25.69 -44.11
N GLY A 419 0.89 -24.68 -43.54
CA GLY A 419 -0.53 -24.38 -43.62
C GLY A 419 -0.77 -22.94 -43.16
N LEU A 420 -1.64 -22.23 -43.87
CA LEU A 420 -1.83 -20.77 -43.93
C LEU A 420 -2.17 -20.09 -42.57
N PRO A 421 -1.96 -18.76 -42.44
CA PRO A 421 -2.24 -18.03 -41.21
C PRO A 421 -3.75 -17.92 -40.95
N LEU A 422 -4.17 -18.30 -39.75
CA LEU A 422 -5.50 -17.96 -39.22
C LEU A 422 -5.50 -16.47 -38.84
N VAL A 423 -6.34 -15.74 -39.57
CA VAL A 423 -6.69 -14.33 -39.39
C VAL A 423 -7.47 -14.17 -38.08
N GLY A 424 -7.13 -13.14 -37.30
CA GLY A 424 -7.85 -12.76 -36.08
C GLY A 424 -9.31 -12.41 -36.36
N VAL A 425 -10.18 -12.73 -35.40
CA VAL A 425 -11.61 -12.40 -35.48
C VAL A 425 -11.86 -11.28 -34.47
N ASP A 426 -12.05 -10.07 -35.01
CA ASP A 426 -12.69 -8.94 -34.34
C ASP A 426 -14.21 -9.15 -34.27
N ASP A 427 -14.84 -8.53 -33.27
CA ASP A 427 -16.28 -8.46 -33.00
C ASP A 427 -17.16 -8.26 -34.26
N GLY A 428 -17.98 -9.26 -34.59
CA GLY A 428 -19.03 -9.14 -35.61
C GLY A 428 -19.88 -10.39 -35.71
N GLY A 429 -21.19 -10.27 -35.46
CA GLY A 429 -22.15 -11.38 -35.42
C GLY A 429 -22.19 -12.22 -36.71
N VAL A 430 -22.54 -13.50 -36.54
CA VAL A 430 -22.58 -14.49 -37.62
C VAL A 430 -23.67 -14.13 -38.63
N VAL A 431 -23.26 -13.86 -39.87
CA VAL A 431 -24.14 -13.75 -41.04
C VAL A 431 -24.04 -15.02 -41.89
N ASP A 432 -25.10 -15.36 -42.60
CA ASP A 432 -25.07 -16.48 -43.54
C ASP A 432 -24.15 -16.20 -44.76
N ALA A 433 -23.99 -17.20 -45.63
CA ALA A 433 -23.17 -17.11 -46.84
C ALA A 433 -23.66 -16.04 -47.87
N GLN A 434 -24.77 -15.35 -47.60
CA GLN A 434 -25.30 -14.23 -48.38
C GLN A 434 -25.25 -12.90 -47.62
N GLY A 435 -24.71 -12.85 -46.40
CA GLY A 435 -24.51 -11.63 -45.62
C GLY A 435 -25.73 -11.19 -44.79
N ASN A 436 -26.72 -12.06 -44.56
CA ASN A 436 -27.87 -11.72 -43.72
C ASN A 436 -27.65 -12.13 -42.25
N PRO A 437 -28.00 -11.28 -41.26
CA PRO A 437 -27.91 -11.64 -39.85
C PRO A 437 -28.91 -12.75 -39.50
N ILE A 438 -28.40 -13.86 -38.94
CA ILE A 438 -29.21 -15.00 -38.54
C ILE A 438 -29.88 -14.67 -37.18
N TYR A 439 -31.14 -14.25 -37.22
CA TYR A 439 -32.01 -14.23 -36.03
C TYR A 439 -32.94 -15.44 -36.07
N GLY A 440 -32.63 -16.47 -35.28
CA GLY A 440 -33.42 -17.70 -35.23
C GLY A 440 -33.71 -18.15 -33.79
N VAL A 441 -34.90 -17.79 -33.29
CA VAL A 441 -35.58 -18.53 -32.21
C VAL A 441 -36.14 -19.81 -32.84
N GLY A 442 -35.40 -20.92 -32.69
CA GLY A 442 -35.82 -22.23 -33.17
C GLY A 442 -36.80 -22.88 -32.20
N GLY A 443 -38.10 -22.81 -32.51
CA GLY A 443 -39.12 -23.61 -31.85
C GLY A 443 -39.00 -25.09 -32.25
N TYR A 444 -38.79 -25.95 -31.25
CA TYR A 444 -38.98 -27.39 -31.38
C TYR A 444 -40.45 -27.74 -31.09
N THR A 445 -41.15 -28.25 -32.10
CA THR A 445 -42.44 -28.91 -31.95
C THR A 445 -42.21 -30.40 -31.74
N GLY A 446 -42.42 -30.89 -30.52
CA GLY A 446 -42.36 -32.31 -30.17
C GLY A 446 -43.00 -32.55 -28.81
N GLU A 447 -44.24 -33.02 -28.85
CA GLU A 447 -45.09 -33.70 -27.86
C GLU A 447 -44.70 -33.67 -26.35
N ASN A 448 -45.65 -33.12 -25.57
CA ASN A 448 -45.98 -33.38 -24.16
C ASN A 448 -44.82 -33.58 -23.17
N TRP A 449 -44.66 -32.63 -22.25
CA TRP A 449 -44.60 -32.85 -20.80
C TRP A 449 -44.94 -31.51 -20.12
N THR A 450 -46.23 -31.31 -19.79
CA THR A 450 -46.66 -30.29 -18.84
C THR A 450 -46.71 -30.94 -17.47
N PHE A 451 -45.97 -30.41 -16.49
CA PHE A 451 -46.33 -30.20 -15.07
C PHE A 451 -45.06 -29.76 -14.32
N GLY A 452 -45.09 -28.61 -13.63
CA GLY A 452 -44.01 -28.27 -12.70
C GLY A 452 -43.93 -26.85 -12.16
N THR A 453 -43.99 -25.81 -12.98
CA THR A 453 -44.03 -24.40 -12.54
C THR A 453 -44.74 -23.60 -13.64
N SER A 454 -45.68 -22.74 -13.28
CA SER A 454 -46.44 -21.99 -14.27
C SER A 454 -45.51 -21.06 -15.08
N PRO A 455 -45.77 -20.83 -16.39
CA PRO A 455 -45.03 -19.83 -17.17
C PRO A 455 -44.97 -18.45 -16.50
N GLU A 456 -46.02 -18.08 -15.74
CA GLU A 456 -46.04 -16.86 -14.93
C GLU A 456 -45.02 -16.85 -13.77
N GLU A 457 -44.70 -17.99 -13.16
CA GLU A 457 -43.67 -18.09 -12.11
C GLU A 457 -42.26 -17.94 -12.68
N ILE A 458 -42.02 -18.51 -13.86
CA ILE A 458 -40.75 -18.36 -14.59
C ILE A 458 -40.58 -16.91 -15.07
N GLU A 459 -41.66 -16.30 -15.58
CA GLU A 459 -41.65 -14.91 -16.03
C GLU A 459 -41.47 -13.93 -14.86
N LYS A 460 -42.10 -14.20 -13.70
CA LYS A 460 -41.85 -13.45 -12.46
C LYS A 460 -40.41 -13.59 -11.99
N LEU A 461 -39.85 -14.80 -11.99
CA LEU A 461 -38.48 -15.04 -11.55
C LEU A 461 -37.45 -14.33 -12.45
N ASN A 462 -37.65 -14.37 -13.78
CA ASN A 462 -36.84 -13.62 -14.74
C ASN A 462 -37.01 -12.10 -14.61
N TYR A 463 -38.21 -11.62 -14.28
CA TYR A 463 -38.47 -10.20 -14.01
C TYR A 463 -37.78 -9.72 -12.72
N TYR A 464 -37.75 -10.55 -11.66
CA TYR A 464 -37.02 -10.24 -10.42
C TYR A 464 -35.50 -10.24 -10.64
N LEU A 465 -34.95 -11.27 -11.29
CA LEU A 465 -33.51 -11.34 -11.58
C LEU A 465 -33.03 -10.22 -12.51
N SER A 466 -33.85 -9.75 -13.45
CA SER A 466 -33.47 -8.69 -14.39
C SER A 466 -33.58 -7.26 -13.85
N ASN A 467 -34.32 -7.04 -12.76
CA ASN A 467 -34.46 -5.72 -12.12
C ASN A 467 -33.61 -5.57 -10.85
N SER A 468 -33.33 -6.64 -10.11
CA SER A 468 -32.49 -6.59 -8.90
C SER A 468 -30.98 -6.57 -9.20
N VAL A 469 -30.54 -7.11 -10.35
CA VAL A 469 -29.11 -7.36 -10.65
C VAL A 469 -28.45 -6.20 -11.40
N LYS A 470 -29.16 -5.12 -11.71
CA LYS A 470 -28.68 -4.14 -12.71
C LYS A 470 -27.52 -3.25 -12.28
N GLU A 471 -27.20 -3.08 -10.99
CA GLU A 471 -26.12 -2.14 -10.62
C GLU A 471 -25.12 -2.61 -9.55
N SER A 472 -25.36 -3.68 -8.78
CA SER A 472 -24.61 -3.84 -7.53
C SER A 472 -23.56 -4.96 -7.49
N TYR A 473 -23.64 -6.03 -8.27
CA TYR A 473 -22.64 -7.11 -8.19
C TYR A 473 -22.42 -7.81 -9.54
N LYS A 474 -21.17 -7.82 -10.03
CA LYS A 474 -20.72 -8.58 -11.21
C LYS A 474 -20.05 -9.87 -10.74
N ILE A 475 -20.57 -11.03 -11.13
CA ILE A 475 -19.82 -12.28 -11.05
C ILE A 475 -19.10 -12.45 -12.39
N GLY A 476 -17.80 -12.15 -12.43
CA GLY A 476 -16.94 -12.28 -13.62
C GLY A 476 -17.51 -11.64 -14.88
N ASN A 477 -17.44 -10.30 -15.04
CA ASN A 477 -17.90 -9.52 -16.21
C ASN A 477 -19.30 -9.82 -16.79
N THR A 478 -20.09 -10.71 -16.17
CA THR A 478 -21.34 -11.22 -16.72
C THR A 478 -22.43 -10.97 -15.69
N PRO A 479 -23.47 -10.19 -16.02
CA PRO A 479 -24.61 -10.07 -15.12
C PRO A 479 -25.31 -11.43 -15.01
N LEU A 480 -25.79 -11.78 -13.81
CA LEU A 480 -26.47 -13.04 -13.51
C LEU A 480 -27.64 -13.33 -14.47
N THR A 481 -28.17 -12.29 -15.11
CA THR A 481 -29.19 -12.33 -16.16
C THR A 481 -28.79 -13.11 -17.43
N ALA A 482 -27.53 -13.56 -17.55
CA ALA A 482 -27.06 -14.34 -18.70
C ALA A 482 -27.21 -15.87 -18.55
N LEU A 483 -27.61 -16.37 -17.36
CA LEU A 483 -27.98 -17.78 -17.19
C LEU A 483 -29.40 -17.98 -17.72
N ASP A 484 -29.52 -18.62 -18.89
CA ASP A 484 -30.80 -19.04 -19.45
C ASP A 484 -31.38 -20.18 -18.60
N MET A 485 -32.16 -19.81 -17.58
CA MET A 485 -32.78 -20.75 -16.64
C MET A 485 -33.77 -21.71 -17.30
N SER A 486 -34.20 -21.44 -18.53
CA SER A 486 -35.05 -22.36 -19.29
C SER A 486 -34.32 -23.64 -19.71
N GLN A 487 -32.98 -23.66 -19.62
CA GLN A 487 -32.14 -24.81 -19.96
C GLN A 487 -31.75 -25.68 -18.77
N ILE A 488 -32.07 -25.30 -17.53
CA ILE A 488 -31.85 -26.15 -16.38
C ILE A 488 -32.98 -27.19 -16.35
N PRO A 489 -32.68 -28.49 -16.52
CA PRO A 489 -33.71 -29.53 -16.51
C PRO A 489 -34.47 -29.54 -15.19
N SER A 490 -35.78 -29.79 -15.23
CA SER A 490 -36.63 -29.79 -14.03
C SER A 490 -36.27 -30.88 -13.01
N ASP A 491 -35.45 -31.85 -13.41
CA ASP A 491 -34.89 -32.92 -12.58
C ASP A 491 -33.51 -32.57 -11.99
N ALA A 492 -33.02 -31.33 -12.15
CA ALA A 492 -31.71 -30.87 -11.68
C ALA A 492 -31.62 -30.64 -10.15
N GLY A 493 -32.11 -31.60 -9.37
CA GLY A 493 -31.65 -31.88 -8.00
C GLY A 493 -31.71 -30.72 -7.00
N GLY A 494 -32.72 -29.86 -7.06
CA GLY A 494 -32.89 -28.75 -6.11
C GLY A 494 -32.02 -27.52 -6.39
N LEU A 495 -31.34 -27.43 -7.56
CA LEU A 495 -30.57 -26.24 -7.95
C LEU A 495 -31.43 -24.97 -8.02
N VAL A 496 -32.70 -25.10 -8.43
CA VAL A 496 -33.65 -23.97 -8.46
C VAL A 496 -33.98 -23.49 -7.04
N ASP A 497 -34.13 -24.40 -6.08
CA ASP A 497 -34.38 -24.06 -4.68
C ASP A 497 -33.16 -23.36 -4.04
N MET A 498 -31.95 -23.78 -4.42
CA MET A 498 -30.70 -23.13 -4.01
C MET A 498 -30.60 -21.70 -4.56
N LEU A 499 -30.97 -21.48 -5.82
CA LEU A 499 -31.05 -20.12 -6.39
C LEU A 499 -32.11 -19.27 -5.69
N GLY A 500 -33.27 -19.86 -5.33
CA GLY A 500 -34.27 -19.20 -4.50
C GLY A 500 -33.72 -18.78 -3.13
N THR A 501 -32.90 -19.63 -2.52
CA THR A 501 -32.22 -19.36 -1.24
C THR A 501 -31.20 -18.24 -1.37
N MET A 502 -30.37 -18.27 -2.42
CA MET A 502 -29.41 -17.19 -2.73
C MET A 502 -30.12 -15.85 -2.91
N ASN A 503 -31.19 -15.83 -3.71
CA ASN A 503 -31.95 -14.61 -3.95
C ASN A 503 -32.56 -14.05 -2.67
N LYS A 504 -33.09 -14.92 -1.80
CA LYS A 504 -33.61 -14.50 -0.50
C LYS A 504 -32.53 -13.86 0.38
N ASN A 505 -31.37 -14.52 0.51
CA ASN A 505 -30.27 -14.00 1.34
C ASN A 505 -29.73 -12.66 0.80
N MET A 506 -29.70 -12.49 -0.53
CA MET A 506 -29.35 -11.23 -1.17
C MET A 506 -30.35 -10.11 -0.85
N VAL A 507 -31.65 -10.39 -0.92
CA VAL A 507 -32.70 -9.41 -0.55
C VAL A 507 -32.62 -9.04 0.93
N ASP A 508 -32.36 -10.01 1.80
CA ASP A 508 -32.17 -9.75 3.24
C ASP A 508 -30.93 -8.86 3.48
N TRP A 509 -29.84 -9.09 2.75
CA TRP A 509 -28.63 -8.25 2.80
C TRP A 509 -28.88 -6.83 2.31
N GLU A 510 -29.54 -6.65 1.16
CA GLU A 510 -29.87 -5.33 0.59
C GLU A 510 -30.80 -4.54 1.53
N THR A 511 -31.76 -5.22 2.15
CA THR A 511 -32.68 -4.62 3.11
C THR A 511 -31.92 -4.10 4.33
N ALA A 512 -31.03 -4.91 4.91
CA ALA A 512 -30.21 -4.50 6.05
C ALA A 512 -29.28 -3.32 5.69
N LEU A 513 -28.72 -3.32 4.47
CA LEU A 513 -27.86 -2.23 4.01
C LEU A 513 -28.62 -0.90 3.92
N GLU A 514 -29.84 -0.90 3.40
CA GLU A 514 -30.64 0.31 3.30
C GLU A 514 -31.07 0.83 4.68
N GLU A 515 -31.44 -0.06 5.61
CA GLU A 515 -31.73 0.31 7.00
C GLU A 515 -30.51 0.92 7.71
N ILE A 516 -29.29 0.44 7.44
CA ILE A 516 -28.05 1.02 7.96
C ILE A 516 -27.86 2.44 7.45
N LYS A 517 -28.08 2.70 6.15
CA LYS A 517 -27.95 4.06 5.57
C LYS A 517 -28.95 5.04 6.20
N ASP A 518 -30.19 4.60 6.38
CA ASP A 518 -31.22 5.40 7.03
C ASP A 518 -30.85 5.75 8.48
N LEU A 519 -30.30 4.78 9.22
CA LEU A 519 -29.81 5.00 10.60
C LEU A 519 -28.62 5.95 10.64
N GLU A 520 -27.66 5.85 9.71
CA GLU A 520 -26.53 6.78 9.62
C GLU A 520 -26.99 8.21 9.33
N GLN A 521 -27.98 8.38 8.44
CA GLN A 521 -28.58 9.68 8.17
C GLN A 521 -29.28 10.24 9.41
N GLN A 522 -30.03 9.44 10.16
CA GLN A 522 -30.67 9.86 11.41
C GLN A 522 -29.64 10.27 12.47
N ILE A 523 -28.57 9.48 12.66
CA ILE A 523 -27.47 9.80 13.59
C ILE A 523 -26.84 11.14 13.23
N ARG A 524 -26.61 11.39 11.94
CA ARG A 524 -26.06 12.67 11.47
C ARG A 524 -26.99 13.84 11.79
N LEU A 525 -28.28 13.69 11.51
CA LEU A 525 -29.28 14.72 11.80
C LEU A 525 -29.43 15.00 13.30
N GLU A 526 -29.27 14.01 14.17
CA GLU A 526 -29.25 14.23 15.63
C GLU A 526 -27.95 14.88 16.10
N LYS A 527 -26.79 14.49 15.53
CA LYS A 527 -25.50 15.13 15.84
C LYS A 527 -25.48 16.62 15.45
N ASP A 528 -26.15 16.98 14.37
CA ASP A 528 -26.29 18.38 13.93
C ASP A 528 -27.14 19.25 14.89
N LYS A 529 -27.90 18.64 15.82
CA LYS A 529 -28.67 19.35 16.86
C LYS A 529 -27.88 19.62 18.14
N LEU A 530 -26.68 19.04 18.30
CA LEU A 530 -25.87 19.25 19.49
C LEU A 530 -25.45 20.71 19.60
N ASP A 531 -25.70 21.32 20.76
CA ASP A 531 -25.22 22.67 21.03
C ASP A 531 -23.70 22.60 21.30
N PRO A 532 -22.87 23.39 20.59
CA PRO A 532 -21.43 23.42 20.80
C PRO A 532 -21.02 24.02 22.16
N ASP A 533 -21.94 24.66 22.89
CA ASP A 533 -21.69 25.13 24.25
C ASP A 533 -21.50 23.94 25.20
N PRO A 534 -20.32 23.79 25.85
CA PRO A 534 -20.05 22.69 26.79
C PRO A 534 -20.98 22.68 28.02
N ASP A 535 -21.65 23.80 28.32
CA ASP A 535 -22.61 23.90 29.42
C ASP A 535 -24.06 23.60 29.00
N ALA A 536 -24.33 23.35 27.72
CA ALA A 536 -25.65 22.98 27.22
C ALA A 536 -26.03 21.53 27.61
N ASP A 537 -27.27 21.34 28.04
CA ASP A 537 -27.81 20.01 28.36
C ASP A 537 -28.14 19.23 27.09
N ASN A 538 -27.15 18.50 26.59
CA ASN A 538 -27.25 17.63 25.42
C ASN A 538 -27.70 16.19 25.76
N SER A 539 -28.03 15.89 27.02
CA SER A 539 -28.21 14.51 27.51
C SER A 539 -29.31 13.71 26.78
N ALA A 540 -30.39 14.37 26.36
CA ALA A 540 -31.46 13.75 25.60
C ALA A 540 -31.05 13.40 24.15
N ILE A 541 -30.24 14.25 23.52
CA ILE A 541 -29.74 14.05 22.15
C ILE A 541 -28.71 12.91 22.15
N GLU A 542 -27.78 12.92 23.11
CA GLU A 542 -26.78 11.87 23.29
C GLU A 542 -27.42 10.49 23.56
N SER A 543 -28.48 10.45 24.38
CA SER A 543 -29.25 9.22 24.63
C SER A 543 -29.91 8.69 23.34
N THR A 544 -30.43 9.59 22.49
CA THR A 544 -31.03 9.23 21.20
C THR A 544 -29.97 8.70 20.23
N ILE A 545 -28.82 9.37 20.12
CA ILE A 545 -27.69 8.92 19.30
C ILE A 545 -27.23 7.53 19.75
N THR A 546 -27.09 7.31 21.06
CA THR A 546 -26.70 6.01 21.61
C THR A 546 -27.70 4.90 21.24
N SER A 547 -29.00 5.20 21.27
CA SER A 547 -30.03 4.24 20.86
C SER A 547 -29.97 3.92 19.36
N LEU A 548 -29.73 4.92 18.51
CA LEU A 548 -29.59 4.75 17.06
C LEU A 548 -28.33 3.96 16.71
N GLU A 549 -27.20 4.24 17.36
CA GLU A 549 -25.95 3.48 17.17
C GLU A 549 -26.13 2.01 17.57
N LYS A 550 -26.87 1.73 18.64
CA LYS A 550 -27.19 0.36 19.04
C LYS A 550 -28.04 -0.37 18.00
N GLU A 551 -29.04 0.28 17.41
CA GLU A 551 -29.85 -0.32 16.35
C GLU A 551 -29.03 -0.52 15.07
N LYS A 552 -28.14 0.43 14.74
CA LYS A 552 -27.19 0.29 13.62
C LYS A 552 -26.34 -0.96 13.77
N THR A 553 -25.73 -1.18 14.94
CA THR A 553 -24.92 -2.38 15.21
C THR A 553 -25.74 -3.67 15.09
N LYS A 554 -27.01 -3.64 15.47
CA LYS A 554 -27.90 -4.79 15.27
C LYS A 554 -28.15 -5.07 13.78
N GLN A 555 -28.35 -4.04 12.97
CA GLN A 555 -28.51 -4.19 11.52
C GLN A 555 -27.22 -4.62 10.81
N GLU A 556 -26.07 -4.14 11.26
CA GLU A 556 -24.76 -4.64 10.81
C GLU A 556 -24.64 -6.15 11.07
N GLY A 557 -25.06 -6.63 12.24
CA GLY A 557 -25.09 -8.07 12.53
C GLY A 557 -26.05 -8.88 11.64
N ILE A 558 -27.18 -8.30 11.23
CA ILE A 558 -28.12 -8.94 10.28
C ILE A 558 -27.50 -8.99 8.88
N ARG A 559 -26.89 -7.89 8.43
CA ARG A 559 -26.17 -7.81 7.15
C ARG A 559 -25.08 -8.87 7.08
N ASP A 560 -24.23 -8.96 8.09
CA ASP A 560 -23.10 -9.90 8.12
C ASP A 560 -23.60 -11.36 8.14
N ALA A 561 -24.71 -11.64 8.83
CA ALA A 561 -25.32 -12.96 8.82
C ALA A 561 -25.94 -13.31 7.44
N ALA A 562 -26.58 -12.34 6.78
CA ALA A 562 -27.16 -12.51 5.45
C ALA A 562 -26.07 -12.72 4.38
N GLU A 563 -24.96 -11.98 4.47
CA GLU A 563 -23.78 -12.13 3.61
C GLU A 563 -23.17 -13.53 3.77
N ALA A 564 -22.92 -13.97 5.01
CA ALA A 564 -22.41 -15.31 5.28
C ALA A 564 -23.36 -16.42 4.76
N ALA A 565 -24.67 -16.24 4.91
CA ALA A 565 -25.67 -17.17 4.40
C ALA A 565 -25.74 -17.18 2.87
N TYR A 566 -25.57 -16.02 2.22
CA TYR A 566 -25.48 -15.90 0.77
C TYR A 566 -24.25 -16.65 0.24
N ASP A 567 -23.07 -16.41 0.83
CA ASP A 567 -21.82 -17.08 0.45
C ASP A 567 -21.91 -18.60 0.62
N GLN A 568 -22.52 -19.06 1.72
CA GLN A 568 -22.78 -20.48 1.91
C GLN A 568 -23.68 -21.05 0.80
N ALA A 569 -24.78 -20.37 0.48
CA ALA A 569 -25.72 -20.80 -0.56
C ALA A 569 -25.07 -20.82 -1.96
N VAL A 570 -24.20 -19.85 -2.27
CA VAL A 570 -23.40 -19.83 -3.50
C VAL A 570 -22.50 -21.07 -3.57
N ASN A 571 -21.78 -21.38 -2.49
CA ASN A 571 -20.89 -22.54 -2.44
C ASN A 571 -21.65 -23.86 -2.59
N GLU A 572 -22.81 -23.99 -1.93
CA GLU A 572 -23.70 -25.15 -2.06
C GLU A 572 -24.20 -25.30 -3.51
N PHE A 573 -24.64 -24.21 -4.14
CA PHE A 573 -25.07 -24.19 -5.53
C PHE A 573 -23.93 -24.62 -6.48
N VAL A 574 -22.73 -24.06 -6.34
CA VAL A 574 -21.57 -24.39 -7.19
C VAL A 574 -21.20 -25.87 -7.05
N ASN A 575 -21.21 -26.41 -5.84
CA ASN A 575 -20.90 -27.83 -5.60
C ASN A 575 -21.97 -28.76 -6.18
N ALA A 576 -23.25 -28.41 -5.99
CA ALA A 576 -24.37 -29.16 -6.55
C ALA A 576 -24.37 -29.13 -8.08
N TYR A 577 -24.12 -27.96 -8.67
CA TYR A 577 -24.04 -27.78 -10.12
C TYR A 577 -22.87 -28.58 -10.71
N THR A 578 -21.70 -28.52 -10.07
CA THR A 578 -20.52 -29.30 -10.49
C THR A 578 -20.80 -30.79 -10.45
N SER A 579 -21.44 -31.26 -9.37
CA SER A 579 -21.82 -32.67 -9.23
C SER A 579 -22.85 -33.10 -10.28
N TYR A 580 -23.85 -32.26 -10.54
CA TYR A 580 -24.85 -32.48 -11.58
C TYR A 580 -24.22 -32.59 -12.97
N ALA A 581 -23.30 -31.67 -13.30
CA ALA A 581 -22.57 -31.67 -14.57
C ALA A 581 -21.70 -32.91 -14.75
N GLN A 582 -21.11 -33.44 -13.67
CA GLN A 582 -20.34 -34.69 -13.71
C GLN A 582 -21.22 -35.93 -13.93
N GLN A 583 -22.45 -35.93 -13.42
CA GLN A 583 -23.38 -37.06 -13.51
C GLN A 583 -24.14 -37.11 -14.84
N HIS A 584 -24.22 -36.00 -15.56
CA HIS A 584 -24.90 -35.89 -16.85
C HIS A 584 -23.92 -35.52 -17.98
N PRO A 585 -22.92 -36.37 -18.27
CA PRO A 585 -22.03 -36.15 -19.41
C PRO A 585 -22.83 -36.23 -20.72
N ALA A 586 -22.42 -35.47 -21.73
CA ALA A 586 -23.02 -35.54 -23.05
C ALA A 586 -22.98 -36.98 -23.62
N ALA A 587 -23.92 -37.32 -24.50
CA ALA A 587 -24.11 -38.68 -25.05
C ALA A 587 -22.87 -39.28 -25.76
N ASN A 588 -21.83 -38.48 -26.03
CA ASN A 588 -20.57 -38.93 -26.62
C ASN A 588 -19.46 -39.20 -25.58
N GLY A 589 -19.75 -39.15 -24.28
CA GLY A 589 -18.78 -39.41 -23.21
C GLY A 589 -17.65 -38.37 -23.09
N SER A 590 -17.73 -37.27 -23.85
CA SER A 590 -16.79 -36.14 -23.76
C SER A 590 -17.41 -35.01 -22.95
N TYR A 591 -16.62 -34.37 -22.11
CA TYR A 591 -16.93 -33.06 -21.51
C TYR A 591 -16.85 -31.98 -22.59
N HIS A 592 -17.71 -32.04 -23.60
CA HIS A 592 -17.93 -30.90 -24.48
C HIS A 592 -19.13 -30.13 -23.94
N GLN A 593 -18.83 -29.02 -23.27
CA GLN A 593 -19.71 -27.88 -23.09
C GLN A 593 -20.17 -27.40 -24.48
N GLY A 594 -21.20 -28.05 -25.02
CA GLY A 594 -21.89 -27.66 -26.24
C GLY A 594 -22.85 -26.52 -25.92
N GLY A 595 -22.28 -25.34 -25.66
CA GLY A 595 -22.99 -24.13 -25.30
C GLY A 595 -21.98 -23.19 -24.68
N THR A 596 -21.89 -21.97 -25.19
CA THR A 596 -20.88 -20.94 -24.85
C THR A 596 -20.91 -20.45 -23.39
N GLY A 597 -21.47 -21.23 -22.46
CA GLY A 597 -21.43 -20.99 -21.03
C GLY A 597 -20.02 -21.22 -20.51
N ARG A 598 -19.15 -20.21 -20.67
CA ARG A 598 -17.93 -20.07 -19.90
C ARG A 598 -18.25 -20.39 -18.43
N LEU A 599 -17.52 -21.30 -17.79
CA LEU A 599 -17.53 -21.28 -16.33
C LEU A 599 -16.98 -19.91 -15.92
N LEU A 600 -17.58 -19.32 -14.90
CA LEU A 600 -17.32 -17.94 -14.51
C LEU A 600 -15.83 -17.77 -14.20
N ASP A 601 -15.17 -16.86 -14.93
CA ASP A 601 -13.80 -16.45 -14.61
C ASP A 601 -13.82 -15.82 -13.21
N VAL A 602 -13.16 -16.48 -12.26
CA VAL A 602 -13.07 -15.98 -10.88
C VAL A 602 -11.90 -15.00 -10.86
N THR A 603 -12.23 -13.73 -10.73
CA THR A 603 -11.26 -12.64 -10.60
C THR A 603 -11.15 -12.28 -9.12
N ILE A 604 -9.98 -12.51 -8.52
CA ILE A 604 -9.70 -12.16 -7.12
C ILE A 604 -8.56 -11.15 -7.09
N ASN A 605 -8.82 -9.99 -6.47
CA ASN A 605 -7.81 -8.97 -6.26
C ASN A 605 -7.10 -9.25 -4.93
N TYR A 606 -5.78 -9.33 -4.97
CA TYR A 606 -4.94 -9.38 -3.79
C TYR A 606 -4.24 -8.04 -3.62
N ASP A 607 -4.33 -7.50 -2.41
CA ASP A 607 -3.64 -6.28 -1.99
C ASP A 607 -2.78 -6.62 -0.77
N PHE A 608 -1.47 -6.73 -0.97
CA PHE A 608 -0.50 -6.90 0.09
C PHE A 608 0.10 -5.55 0.41
N ASN A 609 -0.56 -4.80 1.29
CA ASN A 609 -0.13 -3.48 1.68
C ASN A 609 0.50 -3.51 3.08
N PHE A 610 1.84 -3.51 3.17
CA PHE A 610 2.51 -3.44 4.48
C PHE A 610 2.19 -2.14 5.23
N ASN A 611 1.71 -1.10 4.54
CA ASN A 611 1.39 0.19 5.15
C ASN A 611 0.13 0.19 6.00
N GLU A 612 -0.81 -0.72 5.74
CA GLU A 612 -2.03 -0.86 6.55
C GLU A 612 -1.72 -1.30 7.98
N TYR A 613 -0.55 -1.89 8.22
CA TYR A 613 -0.21 -2.55 9.48
C TYR A 613 1.00 -1.94 10.21
N LEU A 614 1.52 -0.81 9.71
CA LEU A 614 2.58 -0.06 10.39
C LEU A 614 1.99 1.03 11.30
N PRO A 615 2.44 1.17 12.56
CA PRO A 615 2.00 2.24 13.45
C PRO A 615 2.26 3.64 12.87
N GLN A 616 1.48 4.60 13.33
CA GLN A 616 1.53 6.00 12.88
C GLN A 616 2.89 6.66 13.13
N SER A 617 3.66 6.25 14.15
CA SER A 617 4.83 6.97 14.69
C SER A 617 6.11 6.95 13.86
N ASP A 618 6.28 6.02 12.92
CA ASP A 618 7.56 5.83 12.25
C ASP A 618 7.48 6.20 10.76
N ALA A 619 8.25 7.25 10.43
CA ALA A 619 8.80 7.65 9.14
C ALA A 619 8.06 8.68 8.29
N LEU A 620 8.83 9.68 7.89
CA LEU A 620 8.42 10.88 7.17
C LEU A 620 9.51 11.19 6.14
N LYS A 621 9.18 11.08 4.86
CA LYS A 621 9.90 11.59 3.69
C LYS A 621 9.74 13.10 3.63
N ILE A 622 10.79 13.83 3.29
CA ILE A 622 10.69 15.26 3.04
C ILE A 622 10.76 15.48 1.53
N THR A 623 9.69 16.04 0.96
CA THR A 623 9.73 16.66 -0.36
C THR A 623 9.72 18.17 -0.15
N MET A 624 10.88 18.81 -0.28
CA MET A 624 11.00 20.26 -0.13
C MET A 624 10.49 20.95 -1.39
N TRP A 625 9.48 21.82 -1.23
CA TRP A 625 9.03 22.72 -2.30
C TRP A 625 9.43 24.13 -1.90
N HIS A 626 10.54 24.62 -2.46
CA HIS A 626 11.01 25.96 -2.17
C HIS A 626 10.10 27.00 -2.85
N GLN A 627 9.28 27.72 -2.07
CA GLN A 627 8.57 28.89 -2.56
C GLN A 627 9.15 30.18 -1.96
N ILE A 628 9.50 31.10 -2.86
CA ILE A 628 10.18 32.36 -2.57
C ILE A 628 9.18 33.43 -2.10
N ASN A 629 9.47 34.00 -0.92
CA ASN A 629 9.13 35.33 -0.38
C ASN A 629 7.70 35.89 -0.56
N GLY A 630 6.86 35.67 0.45
CA GLY A 630 5.78 36.60 0.82
C GLY A 630 6.11 37.30 2.14
N ARG A 631 5.83 38.60 2.26
CA ARG A 631 5.72 39.23 3.59
C ARG A 631 4.53 38.60 4.34
N PRO A 632 4.59 38.44 5.67
CA PRO A 632 3.49 37.92 6.47
C PRO A 632 2.19 38.70 6.27
#